data_AF-A0A0C9SX33-F1
#
_entry.id   AF-A0A0C9SX33-F1
#
_cell.length_a   1.000
_cell.length_b   1.000
_cell.length_c   1.000
_cell.angle_alpha   90.00
_cell.angle_beta   90.00
_cell.angle_gamma   90.00
#
_symmetry.space_group_name_H-M   'P 1'
#
loop_
_entity.id
_entity.type
_entity.pdbx_description
1 polymer ?
#
loop_
_entity_poly.entity_id
_entity_poly.type
_entity_poly.pdbx_seq_one_letter_code
_entity_poly.pdbx_strand_id
1 'polypeptide(L)'
;MHVELGQSRSPPSLNLSSRPASSTVSAVKSFTDAAYTNARVAAAGPFHNVILLLFAVSAAAAVRSTGLVAGRRMDHGLLVTALDPDSPLSAYLSIGDVLTGVDDVDLAYMPRMGTADEFEEAEDRWTAYLTGFPPSMSPLGWCARVNSDEGMGRITACCPPIADTDPNISCFNELSPSRSMHCFDPLTLLTQTKVQRCDAPVACKDGVAEAAATYLSGEWACVRPHADEHLLRIYVSNGQTISIGQDRGIRVVLWRGPGIEVFEQVQVSRYAPPWLLEILPSSIVLFLTYIPSVTLSLFFFNLLPLTPLDGGALLRALLDWFFPPDPHSVPVELGDLEGGRSGTAGRRQSRQRARWKQLIASGANSGTFVLMAVYVMLSGVRWFRAL
;
A
#
# COMPACT_ATOMS: atom_id res chain seq x y z
N MET A 1 -61.75 3.70 107.43
CA MET A 1 -62.26 3.04 106.23
C MET A 1 -61.65 3.71 105.02
N HIS A 2 -60.59 3.13 104.46
CA HIS A 2 -59.93 3.62 103.25
C HIS A 2 -60.03 2.51 102.21
N VAL A 3 -60.58 2.86 101.04
CA VAL A 3 -60.86 2.00 99.90
C VAL A 3 -59.64 1.96 98.97
N GLU A 4 -59.23 0.76 98.57
CA GLU A 4 -58.20 0.49 97.57
C GLU A 4 -58.65 0.97 96.17
N LEU A 5 -57.76 1.68 95.47
CA LEU A 5 -57.91 2.02 94.06
C LEU A 5 -56.87 1.23 93.24
N GLY A 6 -57.37 0.57 92.21
CA GLY A 6 -56.69 -0.43 91.40
C GLY A 6 -55.53 0.08 90.54
N GLN A 7 -54.60 -0.84 90.31
CA GLN A 7 -53.38 -0.64 89.52
C GLN A 7 -53.58 -1.16 88.09
N SER A 8 -53.61 -0.23 87.14
CA SER A 8 -53.72 -0.48 85.69
C SER A 8 -52.38 -1.00 85.13
N ARG A 9 -52.41 -2.15 84.44
CA ARG A 9 -51.26 -2.72 83.70
C ARG A 9 -51.22 -2.16 82.27
N SER A 10 -50.12 -1.51 81.92
CA SER A 10 -49.77 -1.12 80.54
C SER A 10 -49.09 -2.27 79.78
N PRO A 11 -49.30 -2.39 78.45
CA PRO A 11 -48.68 -3.44 77.63
C PRO A 11 -47.22 -3.10 77.27
N PRO A 12 -46.38 -4.10 76.97
CA PRO A 12 -44.98 -3.91 76.63
C PRO A 12 -44.82 -3.33 75.21
N SER A 13 -44.06 -2.25 75.11
CA SER A 13 -43.60 -1.66 73.84
C SER A 13 -42.50 -2.51 73.23
N LEU A 14 -42.79 -3.13 72.07
CA LEU A 14 -41.79 -3.77 71.21
C LEU A 14 -40.93 -2.69 70.54
N ASN A 15 -39.72 -2.48 71.05
CA ASN A 15 -38.68 -1.71 70.38
C ASN A 15 -38.19 -2.48 69.13
N LEU A 16 -38.75 -2.16 67.96
CA LEU A 16 -38.13 -2.45 66.66
C LEU A 16 -36.89 -1.55 66.50
N SER A 17 -35.80 -1.97 67.14
CA SER A 17 -34.49 -1.32 67.03
C SER A 17 -33.84 -1.68 65.69
N SER A 18 -33.55 -0.62 64.94
CA SER A 18 -32.51 -0.43 63.93
C SER A 18 -32.28 -1.52 62.86
N ARG A 19 -32.66 -1.15 61.63
CA ARG A 19 -32.35 -1.82 60.36
C ARG A 19 -30.83 -1.87 60.10
N PRO A 20 -30.23 -3.06 59.83
CA PRO A 20 -28.86 -3.20 59.34
C PRO A 20 -28.77 -3.02 57.81
N ALA A 21 -29.32 -1.93 57.26
CA ALA A 21 -29.33 -1.69 55.81
C ALA A 21 -28.05 -1.01 55.27
N SER A 22 -27.16 -0.52 56.15
CA SER A 22 -26.00 0.28 55.75
C SER A 22 -24.78 -0.54 55.28
N SER A 23 -24.59 -1.75 55.82
CA SER A 23 -23.40 -2.57 55.54
C SER A 23 -23.44 -3.24 54.16
N THR A 24 -24.63 -3.64 53.69
CA THR A 24 -24.79 -4.35 52.41
C THR A 24 -24.55 -3.45 51.19
N VAL A 25 -24.96 -2.18 51.28
CA VAL A 25 -24.75 -1.19 50.19
C VAL A 25 -23.26 -0.90 50.00
N SER A 26 -22.49 -0.82 51.09
CA SER A 26 -21.06 -0.56 51.03
C SER A 26 -20.26 -1.71 50.39
N ALA A 27 -20.64 -2.96 50.66
CA ALA A 27 -19.96 -4.13 50.09
C ALA A 27 -20.21 -4.28 48.57
N VAL A 28 -21.47 -4.09 48.10
CA VAL A 28 -21.77 -4.15 46.67
C VAL A 28 -20.96 -3.11 45.89
N LYS A 29 -20.85 -1.90 46.43
CA LYS A 29 -20.06 -0.83 45.82
C LYS A 29 -18.58 -1.19 45.70
N SER A 30 -17.98 -1.79 46.73
CA SER A 30 -16.55 -2.16 46.67
C SER A 30 -16.27 -3.25 45.63
N PHE A 31 -17.19 -4.21 45.43
CA PHE A 31 -17.03 -5.25 44.41
C PHE A 31 -17.15 -4.69 42.98
N THR A 32 -18.11 -3.80 42.74
CA THR A 32 -18.25 -3.15 41.43
C THR A 32 -17.04 -2.28 41.11
N ASP A 33 -16.47 -1.61 42.11
CA ASP A 33 -15.27 -0.78 41.95
C ASP A 33 -14.04 -1.63 41.60
N ALA A 34 -13.89 -2.81 42.22
CA ALA A 34 -12.82 -3.75 41.91
C ALA A 34 -12.94 -4.33 40.48
N ALA A 35 -14.15 -4.77 40.09
CA ALA A 35 -14.40 -5.29 38.75
C ALA A 35 -14.13 -4.23 37.66
N TYR A 36 -14.57 -2.99 37.90
CA TYR A 36 -14.30 -1.86 37.02
C TYR A 36 -12.80 -1.56 36.91
N THR A 37 -12.08 -1.57 38.03
CA THR A 37 -10.63 -1.34 38.05
C THR A 37 -9.89 -2.41 37.26
N ASN A 38 -10.27 -3.69 37.42
CA ASN A 38 -9.69 -4.79 36.67
C ASN A 38 -10.00 -4.69 35.17
N ALA A 39 -11.23 -4.30 34.80
CA ALA A 39 -11.59 -4.08 33.40
C ALA A 39 -10.76 -2.96 32.78
N ARG A 40 -10.50 -1.86 33.51
CA ARG A 40 -9.64 -0.77 33.05
C ARG A 40 -8.19 -1.21 32.83
N VAL A 41 -7.64 -2.00 33.74
CA VAL A 41 -6.27 -2.53 33.62
C VAL A 41 -6.18 -3.45 32.41
N ALA A 42 -7.13 -4.38 32.24
CA ALA A 42 -7.16 -5.28 31.09
C ALA A 42 -7.39 -4.55 29.76
N ALA A 43 -8.18 -3.48 29.74
CA ALA A 43 -8.42 -2.68 28.53
C ALA A 43 -7.24 -1.78 28.13
N ALA A 44 -6.22 -1.63 28.99
CA ALA A 44 -5.10 -0.73 28.72
C ALA A 44 -4.33 -1.13 27.45
N GLY A 45 -4.06 -2.42 27.23
CA GLY A 45 -3.37 -2.93 26.04
C GLY A 45 -4.09 -2.57 24.73
N PRO A 46 -5.35 -3.01 24.52
CA PRO A 46 -6.15 -2.61 23.36
C PRO A 46 -6.26 -1.09 23.20
N PHE A 47 -6.45 -0.35 24.30
CA PHE A 47 -6.58 1.09 24.28
C PHE A 47 -5.33 1.79 23.73
N HIS A 48 -4.13 1.36 24.16
CA HIS A 48 -2.88 1.89 23.61
C HIS A 48 -2.73 1.61 22.12
N ASN A 49 -3.12 0.43 21.64
CA ASN A 49 -3.09 0.11 20.21
C ASN A 49 -4.03 1.01 19.40
N VAL A 50 -5.23 1.32 19.92
CA VAL A 50 -6.14 2.28 19.28
C VAL A 50 -5.57 3.69 19.28
N ILE A 51 -5.00 4.15 20.40
CA ILE A 51 -4.35 5.47 20.44
C ILE A 51 -3.24 5.56 19.42
N LEU A 52 -2.37 4.54 19.34
CA LEU A 52 -1.27 4.51 18.38
C LEU A 52 -1.78 4.50 16.94
N LEU A 53 -2.85 3.76 16.66
CA LEU A 53 -3.48 3.74 15.34
C LEU A 53 -4.06 5.13 15.00
N LEU A 54 -4.82 5.73 15.90
CA LEU A 54 -5.40 7.07 15.70
C LEU A 54 -4.30 8.13 15.55
N PHE A 55 -3.23 8.04 16.33
CA PHE A 55 -2.05 8.89 16.19
C PHE A 55 -1.40 8.70 14.82
N ALA A 56 -1.17 7.46 14.38
CA ALA A 56 -0.57 7.18 13.07
C ALA A 56 -1.45 7.69 11.91
N VAL A 57 -2.77 7.46 11.97
CA VAL A 57 -3.73 7.93 10.96
C VAL A 57 -3.84 9.45 10.96
N SER A 58 -3.93 10.08 12.14
CA SER A 58 -4.01 11.54 12.25
C SER A 58 -2.71 12.21 11.83
N ALA A 59 -1.55 11.66 12.18
CA ALA A 59 -0.26 12.12 11.69
C ALA A 59 -0.21 12.01 10.16
N ALA A 60 -0.54 10.86 9.58
CA ALA A 60 -0.60 10.69 8.13
C ALA A 60 -1.57 11.67 7.45
N ALA A 61 -2.75 11.91 8.05
CA ALA A 61 -3.71 12.89 7.56
C ALA A 61 -3.20 14.33 7.66
N ALA A 62 -2.55 14.70 8.75
CA ALA A 62 -1.96 16.03 8.97
C ALA A 62 -0.77 16.28 8.03
N VAL A 63 0.08 15.28 7.80
CA VAL A 63 1.18 15.41 6.84
C VAL A 63 0.61 15.50 5.41
N ARG A 64 -0.50 14.80 5.12
CA ARG A 64 -1.21 14.94 3.82
C ARG A 64 -1.84 16.33 3.66
N SER A 65 -2.50 16.87 4.68
CA SER A 65 -3.19 18.17 4.62
C SER A 65 -2.24 19.37 4.55
N THR A 66 -1.03 19.24 5.09
CA THR A 66 0.02 20.28 5.01
C THR A 66 0.71 20.32 3.65
N GLY A 67 0.36 19.41 2.72
CA GLY A 67 1.08 19.24 1.46
C GLY A 67 2.49 18.67 1.64
N LEU A 68 2.91 18.36 2.87
CA LEU A 68 4.21 17.74 3.16
C LEU A 68 4.30 16.30 2.66
N VAL A 69 3.17 15.59 2.47
CA VAL A 69 3.09 14.32 1.72
C VAL A 69 2.52 14.48 0.32
N ALA A 70 1.94 15.65 -0.01
CA ALA A 70 1.55 15.88 -1.39
C ALA A 70 2.84 15.93 -2.19
N GLY A 71 3.11 14.84 -2.92
CA GLY A 71 4.33 14.70 -3.67
C GLY A 71 4.55 15.95 -4.53
N ARG A 72 5.81 16.34 -4.72
CA ARG A 72 6.07 17.48 -5.59
C ARG A 72 5.63 17.08 -6.99
N ARG A 73 4.64 17.78 -7.54
CA ARG A 73 4.24 17.59 -8.94
C ARG A 73 5.44 17.90 -9.83
N MET A 74 5.77 16.98 -10.72
CA MET A 74 6.83 17.11 -11.70
C MET A 74 6.25 17.75 -12.96
N ASP A 75 6.87 18.86 -13.39
CA ASP A 75 6.43 19.59 -14.60
C ASP A 75 7.16 19.10 -15.87
N HIS A 76 8.19 18.28 -15.73
CA HIS A 76 9.10 17.95 -16.83
C HIS A 76 9.10 16.46 -17.21
N GLY A 77 8.16 15.68 -16.71
CA GLY A 77 8.05 14.25 -17.03
C GLY A 77 7.38 13.43 -15.94
N LEU A 78 7.58 12.12 -16.04
CA LEU A 78 7.10 11.13 -15.08
C LEU A 78 8.28 10.55 -14.29
N LEU A 79 8.17 10.51 -12.98
CA LEU A 79 9.16 9.90 -12.11
C LEU A 79 8.98 8.38 -12.10
N VAL A 80 10.06 7.61 -12.26
CA VAL A 80 10.06 6.17 -12.02
C VAL A 80 9.94 5.93 -10.51
N THR A 81 8.78 5.45 -10.06
CA THR A 81 8.48 5.22 -8.63
C THR A 81 8.74 3.79 -8.20
N ALA A 82 8.57 2.83 -9.10
CA ALA A 82 8.94 1.45 -8.88
C ALA A 82 9.40 0.81 -10.19
N LEU A 83 10.27 -0.19 -10.06
CA LEU A 83 10.81 -0.95 -11.16
C LEU A 83 10.88 -2.41 -10.72
N ASP A 84 10.44 -3.33 -11.59
CA ASP A 84 10.60 -4.76 -11.35
C ASP A 84 12.10 -5.10 -11.26
N PRO A 85 12.58 -5.65 -10.13
CA PRO A 85 14.00 -5.97 -9.95
C PRO A 85 14.50 -7.04 -10.92
N ASP A 86 13.61 -7.90 -11.42
CA ASP A 86 13.97 -8.96 -12.37
C ASP A 86 13.86 -8.49 -13.84
N SER A 87 13.36 -7.27 -14.07
CA SER A 87 13.30 -6.68 -15.40
C SER A 87 14.70 -6.36 -15.92
N PRO A 88 15.00 -6.65 -17.20
CA PRO A 88 16.22 -6.18 -17.85
C PRO A 88 16.34 -4.64 -17.90
N LEU A 89 15.23 -3.90 -17.74
CA LEU A 89 15.24 -2.44 -17.63
C LEU A 89 15.89 -1.94 -16.33
N SER A 90 16.01 -2.78 -15.29
CA SER A 90 16.68 -2.44 -14.02
C SER A 90 18.15 -2.05 -14.17
N ALA A 91 18.82 -2.52 -15.22
CA ALA A 91 20.19 -2.12 -15.53
C ALA A 91 20.28 -0.72 -16.18
N TYR A 92 19.17 -0.19 -16.69
CA TYR A 92 19.14 1.05 -17.48
C TYR A 92 18.21 2.11 -16.92
N LEU A 93 17.29 1.77 -16.01
CA LEU A 93 16.39 2.69 -15.33
C LEU A 93 16.59 2.51 -13.83
N SER A 94 16.54 3.62 -13.10
CA SER A 94 16.60 3.62 -11.64
C SER A 94 15.36 4.29 -11.07
N ILE A 95 14.95 3.85 -9.88
CA ILE A 95 13.92 4.56 -9.10
C ILE A 95 14.42 6.00 -8.87
N GLY A 96 13.58 6.98 -9.22
CA GLY A 96 13.91 8.40 -9.19
C GLY A 96 14.37 8.99 -10.53
N ASP A 97 14.56 8.17 -11.58
CA ASP A 97 14.74 8.67 -12.94
C ASP A 97 13.48 9.41 -13.42
N VAL A 98 13.66 10.45 -14.25
CA VAL A 98 12.55 11.21 -14.82
C VAL A 98 12.43 10.89 -16.31
N LEU A 99 11.34 10.24 -16.67
CA LEU A 99 10.97 9.94 -18.04
C LEU A 99 10.38 11.18 -18.69
N THR A 100 11.05 11.71 -19.70
CA THR A 100 10.63 12.92 -20.40
C THR A 100 9.84 12.63 -21.66
N GLY A 101 9.91 11.41 -22.19
CA GLY A 101 9.28 11.05 -23.46
C GLY A 101 9.27 9.55 -23.72
N VAL A 102 8.34 9.10 -24.56
CA VAL A 102 8.32 7.77 -25.16
C VAL A 102 8.15 7.92 -26.66
N ASP A 103 9.14 7.48 -27.42
CA ASP A 103 9.25 7.73 -28.86
C ASP A 103 9.03 9.19 -29.23
N ASP A 104 7.97 9.49 -29.99
CA ASP A 104 7.65 10.86 -30.40
C ASP A 104 6.54 11.48 -29.50
N VAL A 105 6.19 10.81 -28.40
CA VAL A 105 5.25 11.30 -27.38
C VAL A 105 6.01 11.97 -26.26
N ASP A 106 5.79 13.27 -26.11
CA ASP A 106 6.32 14.06 -25.01
C ASP A 106 5.53 13.80 -23.71
N LEU A 107 6.23 13.39 -22.66
CA LEU A 107 5.67 13.21 -21.32
C LEU A 107 5.84 14.47 -20.46
N ALA A 108 6.64 15.44 -20.90
CA ALA A 108 6.73 16.73 -20.24
C ALA A 108 5.37 17.45 -20.28
N TYR A 109 5.11 18.24 -19.25
CA TYR A 109 3.87 18.99 -19.15
C TYR A 109 3.88 20.13 -20.18
N MET A 110 3.09 19.96 -21.23
CA MET A 110 2.70 21.04 -22.12
C MET A 110 1.35 21.57 -21.65
N PRO A 111 1.27 22.76 -21.02
CA PRO A 111 -0.02 23.38 -20.80
C PRO A 111 -0.60 23.69 -22.18
N ARG A 112 -1.60 22.90 -22.63
CA ARG A 112 -2.40 23.24 -23.79
C ARG A 112 -3.03 24.60 -23.50
N MET A 113 -2.56 25.64 -24.20
CA MET A 113 -3.19 26.95 -24.13
C MET A 113 -4.63 26.80 -24.62
N GLY A 114 -5.58 26.89 -23.70
CA GLY A 114 -6.98 27.09 -24.03
C GLY A 114 -7.86 25.86 -23.90
N THR A 115 -8.02 25.35 -22.67
CA THR A 115 -9.30 25.09 -21.98
C THR A 115 -8.98 24.40 -20.65
N ALA A 116 -9.55 24.86 -19.54
CA ALA A 116 -9.29 24.29 -18.20
C ALA A 116 -9.75 22.83 -18.04
N ASP A 117 -10.46 22.28 -19.02
CA ASP A 117 -11.13 20.98 -18.96
C ASP A 117 -10.41 19.85 -19.73
N GLU A 118 -9.35 20.13 -20.49
CA GLU A 118 -8.55 19.09 -21.19
C GLU A 118 -7.16 18.94 -20.56
N PHE A 119 -7.12 18.49 -19.31
CA PHE A 119 -5.89 17.99 -18.70
C PHE A 119 -5.78 16.48 -18.91
N GLU A 120 -5.35 16.07 -20.10
CA GLU A 120 -4.88 14.70 -20.28
C GLU A 120 -3.58 14.55 -19.47
N GLU A 121 -3.59 13.69 -18.45
CA GLU A 121 -2.44 13.54 -17.57
C GLU A 121 -1.32 12.80 -18.31
N ALA A 122 -0.06 13.14 -18.02
CA ALA A 122 1.07 12.49 -18.70
C ALA A 122 1.09 10.98 -18.42
N GLU A 123 0.54 10.56 -17.27
CA GLU A 123 0.30 9.16 -16.93
C GLU A 123 -0.69 8.50 -17.90
N ASP A 124 -1.73 9.21 -18.33
CA ASP A 124 -2.68 8.72 -19.34
C ASP A 124 -1.98 8.55 -20.69
N ARG A 125 -1.12 9.50 -21.11
CA ARG A 125 -0.36 9.36 -22.36
C ARG A 125 0.62 8.19 -22.33
N TRP A 126 1.34 8.02 -21.22
CA TRP A 126 2.21 6.86 -20.98
C TRP A 126 1.42 5.54 -21.08
N THR A 127 0.29 5.47 -20.38
CA THR A 127 -0.57 4.29 -20.34
C THR A 127 -1.16 4.00 -21.72
N ALA A 128 -1.76 5.00 -22.37
CA ALA A 128 -2.37 4.88 -23.68
C ALA A 128 -1.35 4.47 -24.75
N TYR A 129 -0.12 4.98 -24.68
CA TYR A 129 0.92 4.63 -25.65
C TYR A 129 1.40 3.19 -25.49
N LEU A 130 1.67 2.74 -24.26
CA LEU A 130 2.23 1.41 -24.02
C LEU A 130 1.19 0.27 -24.04
N THR A 131 -0.07 0.58 -23.72
CA THR A 131 -1.18 -0.40 -23.73
C THR A 131 -1.99 -0.36 -25.03
N GLY A 132 -1.90 0.73 -25.80
CA GLY A 132 -2.63 0.92 -27.04
C GLY A 132 -2.19 -0.06 -28.13
N PHE A 133 -3.17 -0.68 -28.79
CA PHE A 133 -2.92 -1.61 -29.90
C PHE A 133 -3.56 -1.09 -31.19
N PRO A 134 -2.79 -0.94 -32.29
CA PRO A 134 -1.33 -0.81 -32.36
C PRO A 134 -0.88 0.59 -31.92
N PRO A 135 0.34 0.75 -31.36
CA PRO A 135 0.90 2.07 -31.13
C PRO A 135 0.91 2.80 -32.48
N SER A 136 0.32 4.01 -32.52
CA SER A 136 0.33 4.83 -33.74
C SER A 136 1.78 5.07 -34.13
N MET A 137 2.28 4.30 -35.10
CA MET A 137 3.64 4.47 -35.61
C MET A 137 3.78 5.92 -36.06
N SER A 138 4.86 6.54 -35.62
CA SER A 138 5.18 7.90 -36.07
C SER A 138 5.19 7.95 -37.60
N PRO A 139 4.59 8.97 -38.22
CA PRO A 139 4.65 9.13 -39.66
C PRO A 139 6.08 9.45 -40.14
N LEU A 140 6.97 9.86 -39.23
CA LEU A 140 8.33 10.27 -39.53
C LEU A 140 9.31 9.10 -39.37
N GLY A 141 10.26 9.01 -40.30
CA GLY A 141 11.45 8.17 -40.19
C GLY A 141 12.67 8.94 -39.67
N TRP A 142 13.82 8.29 -39.79
CA TRP A 142 15.15 8.79 -39.45
C TRP A 142 16.04 8.74 -40.69
N CYS A 143 16.92 9.71 -40.80
CA CYS A 143 17.92 9.72 -41.86
C CYS A 143 19.05 8.75 -41.53
N ALA A 144 19.20 7.72 -42.37
CA ALA A 144 20.26 6.72 -42.26
C ALA A 144 21.07 6.66 -43.56
N ARG A 145 22.34 6.29 -43.43
CA ARG A 145 23.25 6.10 -44.57
C ARG A 145 23.18 4.64 -45.03
N VAL A 146 22.88 4.41 -46.30
CA VAL A 146 22.65 3.06 -46.86
C VAL A 146 23.94 2.37 -47.31
N ASN A 147 24.95 3.15 -47.72
CA ASN A 147 26.18 2.64 -48.35
C ASN A 147 27.42 2.75 -47.46
N SER A 148 27.28 2.91 -46.14
CA SER A 148 28.40 2.71 -45.21
C SER A 148 28.57 1.22 -44.92
N ASP A 149 29.77 0.78 -44.53
CA ASP A 149 30.04 -0.60 -44.08
C ASP A 149 29.15 -1.03 -42.88
N GLU A 150 28.41 -0.08 -42.28
CA GLU A 150 27.41 -0.24 -41.23
C GLU A 150 25.99 -0.59 -41.74
N GLY A 151 25.70 -0.32 -43.02
CA GLY A 151 24.43 -0.64 -43.68
C GLY A 151 24.60 -1.84 -44.60
N MET A 152 23.96 -2.97 -44.27
CA MET A 152 23.87 -4.07 -45.22
C MET A 152 23.02 -3.61 -46.40
N GLY A 153 23.63 -3.62 -47.60
CA GLY A 153 23.02 -3.11 -48.83
C GLY A 153 21.63 -3.69 -49.11
N ARG A 154 20.85 -2.95 -49.89
CA ARG A 154 19.44 -3.21 -50.24
C ARG A 154 19.09 -4.71 -50.36
N ILE A 155 18.33 -5.24 -49.41
CA ILE A 155 17.88 -6.65 -49.38
C ILE A 155 16.39 -6.72 -49.74
N THR A 156 15.97 -7.79 -50.42
CA THR A 156 14.55 -8.06 -50.72
C THR A 156 13.79 -8.71 -49.56
N ALA A 157 14.50 -9.17 -48.53
CA ALA A 157 13.93 -9.78 -47.32
C ALA A 157 14.58 -9.14 -46.10
N CYS A 158 13.79 -8.83 -45.06
CA CYS A 158 14.28 -8.30 -43.79
C CYS A 158 15.31 -9.26 -43.18
N CYS A 159 16.53 -8.76 -42.99
CA CYS A 159 17.62 -9.33 -42.20
C CYS A 159 17.61 -10.87 -42.14
N PRO A 160 18.01 -11.55 -43.23
CA PRO A 160 18.01 -13.00 -43.25
C PRO A 160 18.83 -13.52 -42.06
N PRO A 161 18.41 -14.63 -41.43
CA PRO A 161 19.19 -15.26 -40.37
C PRO A 161 20.44 -15.85 -41.01
N ILE A 162 21.45 -15.01 -41.23
CA ILE A 162 22.79 -15.48 -41.56
C ILE A 162 23.28 -16.11 -40.25
N ALA A 163 23.83 -17.32 -40.32
CA ALA A 163 24.19 -18.11 -39.14
C ALA A 163 25.21 -17.44 -38.19
N ASP A 164 25.71 -16.26 -38.53
CA ASP A 164 26.66 -15.42 -37.77
C ASP A 164 26.22 -13.94 -37.66
N THR A 165 24.97 -13.57 -38.00
CA THR A 165 24.55 -12.15 -37.89
C THR A 165 24.44 -11.69 -36.43
N ASP A 166 24.99 -10.51 -36.16
CA ASP A 166 24.91 -9.81 -34.88
C ASP A 166 23.44 -9.74 -34.41
N PRO A 167 23.10 -10.24 -33.20
CA PRO A 167 21.73 -10.25 -32.69
C PRO A 167 21.12 -8.83 -32.56
N ASN A 168 21.94 -7.79 -32.67
CA ASN A 168 21.53 -6.41 -32.52
C ASN A 168 20.96 -5.77 -33.78
N ILE A 169 21.01 -6.40 -34.96
CA ILE A 169 20.40 -5.79 -36.16
C ILE A 169 18.87 -5.82 -36.13
N SER A 170 18.24 -4.79 -36.68
CA SER A 170 16.79 -4.70 -36.84
C SER A 170 16.41 -4.28 -38.25
N CYS A 171 15.22 -4.68 -38.72
CA CYS A 171 14.73 -4.33 -40.04
C CYS A 171 14.09 -2.94 -40.06
N PHE A 172 14.42 -2.16 -41.09
CA PHE A 172 13.84 -0.86 -41.34
C PHE A 172 13.26 -0.78 -42.76
N ASN A 173 12.09 -0.15 -42.88
CA ASN A 173 11.46 0.20 -44.14
C ASN A 173 11.87 1.59 -44.57
N GLU A 174 12.27 1.75 -45.83
CA GLU A 174 12.45 3.06 -46.45
C GLU A 174 11.10 3.74 -46.70
N LEU A 175 10.96 5.00 -46.28
CA LEU A 175 9.83 5.89 -46.57
C LEU A 175 9.91 6.43 -48.01
N SER A 176 10.08 5.53 -48.97
CA SER A 176 10.18 5.80 -50.40
C SER A 176 9.16 4.97 -51.16
N PRO A 177 8.66 5.42 -52.33
CA PRO A 177 7.76 4.62 -53.16
C PRO A 177 8.33 3.25 -53.55
N SER A 178 9.66 3.08 -53.54
CA SER A 178 10.33 1.79 -53.78
C SER A 178 10.13 0.76 -52.66
N ARG A 179 9.72 1.19 -51.45
CA ARG A 179 9.53 0.37 -50.23
C ARG A 179 10.66 -0.63 -50.00
N SER A 180 11.91 -0.18 -50.16
CA SER A 180 13.05 -1.05 -49.92
C SER A 180 13.27 -1.27 -48.42
N MET A 181 13.82 -2.43 -48.07
CA MET A 181 14.13 -2.81 -46.69
C MET A 181 15.64 -2.78 -46.48
N HIS A 182 16.04 -2.34 -45.29
CA HIS A 182 17.44 -2.20 -44.89
C HIS A 182 17.61 -2.76 -43.47
N CYS A 183 18.81 -3.26 -43.18
CA CYS A 183 19.16 -3.74 -41.84
C CYS A 183 20.17 -2.79 -41.22
N PHE A 184 19.81 -2.24 -40.07
CA PHE A 184 20.67 -1.32 -39.31
C PHE A 184 20.80 -1.81 -37.87
N ASP A 185 21.91 -1.44 -37.23
CA ASP A 185 21.98 -1.44 -35.77
C ASP A 185 21.08 -0.30 -35.24
N PRO A 186 19.96 -0.62 -34.58
CA PRO A 186 19.03 0.38 -34.08
C PRO A 186 19.66 1.24 -32.98
N LEU A 187 20.70 0.80 -32.27
CA LEU A 187 21.38 1.62 -31.27
C LEU A 187 22.04 2.84 -31.91
N THR A 188 22.72 2.64 -33.03
CA THR A 188 23.37 3.76 -33.75
C THR A 188 22.36 4.78 -34.25
N LEU A 189 21.15 4.38 -34.63
CA LEU A 189 20.16 5.25 -35.24
C LEU A 189 19.20 5.89 -34.22
N LEU A 190 18.72 5.10 -33.26
CA LEU A 190 17.58 5.44 -32.40
C LEU A 190 17.99 6.04 -31.05
N THR A 191 19.23 5.84 -30.60
CA THR A 191 19.70 6.39 -29.32
C THR A 191 20.27 7.81 -29.43
N GLN A 192 20.55 8.25 -30.66
CA GLN A 192 21.09 9.58 -30.90
C GLN A 192 19.99 10.65 -30.77
N THR A 193 20.20 11.61 -29.88
CA THR A 193 19.25 12.71 -29.64
C THR A 193 19.22 13.77 -30.73
N LYS A 194 20.24 13.78 -31.61
CA LYS A 194 20.42 14.79 -32.68
C LYS A 194 20.20 14.23 -34.09
N VAL A 195 19.67 13.02 -34.24
CA VAL A 195 19.39 12.46 -35.57
C VAL A 195 18.23 13.21 -36.22
N GLN A 196 18.46 13.64 -37.45
CA GLN A 196 17.45 14.30 -38.25
C GLN A 196 16.29 13.35 -38.55
N ARG A 197 15.08 13.80 -38.24
CA ARG A 197 13.83 13.15 -38.66
C ARG A 197 13.47 13.55 -40.07
N CYS A 198 12.78 12.66 -40.77
CA CYS A 198 12.41 12.84 -42.16
C CYS A 198 11.05 12.21 -42.45
N ASP A 199 10.35 12.73 -43.44
CA ASP A 199 9.14 12.16 -44.03
C ASP A 199 9.40 11.57 -45.42
N ALA A 200 10.49 12.00 -46.07
CA ALA A 200 10.95 11.52 -47.36
C ALA A 200 12.49 11.51 -47.46
N PRO A 201 13.10 10.73 -48.37
CA PRO A 201 14.56 10.67 -48.55
C PRO A 201 15.21 12.00 -48.91
N VAL A 202 14.48 12.92 -49.54
CA VAL A 202 14.98 14.25 -49.92
C VAL A 202 15.29 15.10 -48.68
N ALA A 203 14.45 15.01 -47.63
CA ALA A 203 14.64 15.77 -46.39
C ALA A 203 15.98 15.47 -45.71
N CYS A 204 16.52 14.25 -45.90
CA CYS A 204 17.81 13.84 -45.35
C CYS A 204 19.03 14.51 -46.00
N LYS A 205 18.89 15.06 -47.21
CA LYS A 205 20.00 15.74 -47.90
C LYS A 205 20.11 17.19 -47.48
N ASP A 206 18.97 17.84 -47.24
CA ASP A 206 18.90 19.27 -46.97
C ASP A 206 19.39 19.63 -45.55
N GLY A 207 19.23 18.73 -44.57
CA GLY A 207 19.67 18.98 -43.19
C GLY A 207 21.15 18.72 -42.91
N VAL A 208 21.85 17.98 -43.77
CA VAL A 208 23.29 17.68 -43.63
C VAL A 208 24.16 18.81 -44.18
N ALA A 209 23.56 19.74 -44.94
CA ALA A 209 24.25 20.84 -45.61
C ALA A 209 24.98 21.82 -44.66
N GLU A 210 24.63 21.88 -43.37
CA GLU A 210 25.27 22.77 -42.39
C GLU A 210 26.35 22.12 -41.50
N ALA A 211 26.32 20.79 -41.29
CA ALA A 211 27.20 20.16 -40.28
C ALA A 211 28.33 19.28 -40.85
N ALA A 212 28.21 18.75 -42.08
CA ALA A 212 29.18 17.75 -42.57
C ALA A 212 29.40 17.75 -44.10
N ALA A 213 29.09 18.85 -44.79
CA ALA A 213 29.02 18.93 -46.26
C ALA A 213 30.33 18.63 -47.03
N THR A 214 31.47 18.44 -46.36
CA THR A 214 32.77 18.39 -47.05
C THR A 214 33.35 16.98 -47.28
N TYR A 215 32.81 15.90 -46.69
CA TYR A 215 33.49 14.58 -46.73
C TYR A 215 32.65 13.31 -46.90
N LEU A 216 31.32 13.38 -47.08
CA LEU A 216 30.49 12.15 -47.06
C LEU A 216 29.76 11.93 -48.39
N SER A 217 30.43 11.30 -49.35
CA SER A 217 29.78 10.63 -50.48
C SER A 217 29.01 9.40 -49.96
N GLY A 218 27.70 9.48 -49.89
CA GLY A 218 26.85 8.38 -49.42
C GLY A 218 25.40 8.54 -49.86
N GLU A 219 24.73 7.42 -50.10
CA GLU A 219 23.29 7.40 -50.32
C GLU A 219 22.58 7.47 -48.96
N TRP A 220 21.71 8.45 -48.81
CA TRP A 220 20.88 8.65 -47.62
C TRP A 220 19.47 8.15 -47.90
N ALA A 221 18.91 7.43 -46.94
CA ALA A 221 17.54 6.98 -46.95
C ALA A 221 16.81 7.50 -45.72
N CYS A 222 15.51 7.79 -45.90
CA CYS A 222 14.62 8.02 -44.78
C CYS A 222 14.01 6.69 -44.39
N VAL A 223 14.32 6.18 -43.20
CA VAL A 223 13.98 4.82 -42.80
C VAL A 223 13.18 4.81 -41.50
N ARG A 224 12.33 3.82 -41.29
CA ARG A 224 11.57 3.60 -40.05
C ARG A 224 11.59 2.12 -39.68
N PRO A 225 11.46 1.74 -38.39
CA PRO A 225 11.35 0.34 -38.01
C PRO A 225 10.28 -0.39 -38.82
N HIS A 226 10.54 -1.66 -39.15
CA HIS A 226 9.54 -2.52 -39.77
C HIS A 226 8.34 -2.69 -38.83
N ALA A 227 7.16 -2.99 -39.37
CA ALA A 227 5.95 -3.11 -38.56
C ALA A 227 6.00 -4.25 -37.53
N ASP A 228 6.83 -5.27 -37.81
CA ASP A 228 7.07 -6.42 -36.94
C ASP A 228 8.19 -6.17 -35.93
N GLU A 229 8.91 -5.04 -36.04
CA GLU A 229 9.96 -4.68 -35.09
C GLU A 229 9.37 -3.86 -33.96
N HIS A 230 9.42 -4.42 -32.75
CA HIS A 230 8.93 -3.76 -31.54
C HIS A 230 10.07 -2.97 -30.88
N LEU A 231 10.45 -1.85 -31.50
CA LEU A 231 11.46 -0.94 -30.98
C LEU A 231 10.80 0.27 -30.32
N LEU A 232 11.16 0.54 -29.07
CA LEU A 232 10.61 1.60 -28.24
C LEU A 232 11.74 2.46 -27.68
N ARG A 233 11.67 3.79 -27.84
CA ARG A 233 12.62 4.71 -27.23
C ARG A 233 12.05 5.33 -25.96
N ILE A 234 12.75 5.21 -24.85
CA ILE A 234 12.39 5.84 -23.58
C ILE A 234 13.41 6.94 -23.30
N TYR A 235 12.94 8.18 -23.22
CA TYR A 235 13.78 9.34 -22.95
C TYR A 235 13.87 9.57 -21.45
N VAL A 236 15.09 9.58 -20.93
CA VAL A 236 15.37 9.73 -19.50
C VAL A 236 16.21 10.97 -19.29
N SER A 237 15.71 11.87 -18.44
CA SER A 237 16.50 12.97 -17.90
C SER A 237 17.20 12.48 -16.64
N ASN A 238 18.53 12.54 -16.60
CA ASN A 238 19.30 12.20 -15.40
C ASN A 238 18.91 13.16 -14.25
N GLY A 239 18.06 12.66 -13.36
CA GLY A 239 17.33 13.48 -12.38
C GLY A 239 18.01 13.67 -11.03
N GLN A 240 19.16 13.03 -10.76
CA GLN A 240 19.61 12.88 -9.37
C GLN A 240 20.75 13.77 -8.90
N THR A 241 21.26 14.69 -9.71
CA THR A 241 22.14 15.73 -9.16
C THR A 241 22.01 16.98 -9.99
N ILE A 242 21.28 17.95 -9.43
CA ILE A 242 21.34 19.35 -9.85
C ILE A 242 22.73 19.86 -9.45
N SER A 243 23.77 19.37 -10.11
CA SER A 243 25.06 20.02 -10.12
C SER A 243 24.86 21.28 -10.94
N ILE A 244 24.69 22.40 -10.24
CA ILE A 244 24.46 23.72 -10.82
C ILE A 244 25.56 23.99 -11.86
N GLY A 245 25.20 23.92 -13.15
CA GLY A 245 26.09 24.23 -14.28
C GLY A 245 26.42 23.08 -15.25
N GLN A 246 25.93 21.85 -15.04
CA GLN A 246 26.13 20.76 -16.00
C GLN A 246 24.86 20.53 -16.84
N ASP A 247 25.02 20.52 -18.16
CA ASP A 247 23.93 20.37 -19.13
C ASP A 247 23.13 19.10 -18.80
N ARG A 248 21.80 19.22 -18.69
CA ARG A 248 20.91 18.09 -18.36
C ARG A 248 20.86 17.15 -19.57
N GLY A 249 21.83 16.24 -19.64
CA GLY A 249 21.88 15.24 -20.69
C GLY A 249 20.63 14.37 -20.67
N ILE A 250 19.85 14.43 -21.76
CA ILE A 250 18.81 13.45 -22.04
C ILE A 250 19.51 12.21 -22.61
N ARG A 251 19.28 11.06 -21.99
CA ARG A 251 19.71 9.76 -22.52
C ARG A 251 18.51 8.99 -23.05
N VAL A 252 18.73 8.17 -24.06
CA VAL A 252 17.70 7.33 -24.66
C VAL A 252 17.97 5.88 -24.30
N VAL A 253 16.99 5.23 -23.67
CA VAL A 253 16.96 3.78 -23.47
C VAL A 253 16.17 3.17 -24.60
N LEU A 254 16.80 2.29 -25.38
CA LEU A 254 16.13 1.55 -26.44
C LEU A 254 15.66 0.21 -25.90
N TRP A 255 14.36 -0.07 -26.04
CA TRP A 255 13.74 -1.32 -25.67
C TRP A 255 13.32 -2.10 -26.92
N ARG A 256 13.60 -3.41 -26.92
CA ARG A 256 13.18 -4.35 -27.97
C ARG A 256 12.17 -5.33 -27.38
N GLY A 257 10.89 -5.05 -27.59
CA GLY A 257 9.79 -5.86 -27.10
C GLY A 257 8.47 -5.09 -27.09
N PRO A 258 7.34 -5.78 -26.82
CA PRO A 258 6.04 -5.15 -26.68
C PRO A 258 6.05 -4.02 -25.63
N GLY A 259 5.37 -2.90 -25.92
CA GLY A 259 5.26 -1.78 -24.98
C GLY A 259 4.56 -2.16 -23.67
N ILE A 260 3.66 -3.15 -23.73
CA ILE A 260 2.94 -3.64 -22.54
C ILE A 260 3.89 -4.22 -21.48
N GLU A 261 5.00 -4.84 -21.88
CA GLU A 261 5.99 -5.35 -20.93
C GLU A 261 6.65 -4.22 -20.16
N VAL A 262 6.94 -3.10 -20.83
CA VAL A 262 7.48 -1.90 -20.17
C VAL A 262 6.46 -1.30 -19.21
N PHE A 263 5.18 -1.28 -19.59
CA PHE A 263 4.11 -0.80 -18.72
C PHE A 263 3.96 -1.63 -17.45
N GLU A 264 4.07 -2.96 -17.54
CA GLU A 264 3.98 -3.86 -16.40
C GLU A 264 5.21 -3.76 -15.48
N GLN A 265 6.40 -3.54 -16.06
CA GLN A 265 7.67 -3.56 -15.32
C GLN A 265 8.04 -2.19 -14.73
N VAL A 266 7.59 -1.09 -15.33
CA VAL A 266 7.96 0.28 -14.93
C VAL A 266 6.75 1.03 -14.40
N GLN A 267 6.73 1.29 -13.10
CA GLN A 267 5.72 2.14 -12.49
C GLN A 267 6.21 3.59 -12.46
N VAL A 268 5.34 4.47 -12.93
CA VAL A 268 5.65 5.90 -13.07
C VAL A 268 4.64 6.74 -12.31
N SER A 269 5.05 7.92 -11.86
CA SER A 269 4.12 8.91 -11.30
C SER A 269 4.56 10.34 -11.62
N ARG A 270 3.60 11.23 -11.78
CA ARG A 270 3.82 12.67 -11.85
C ARG A 270 4.20 13.27 -10.48
N TYR A 271 3.97 12.56 -9.39
CA TYR A 271 4.24 13.05 -8.05
C TYR A 271 5.55 12.45 -7.53
N ALA A 272 6.56 13.30 -7.34
CA ALA A 272 7.75 12.89 -6.64
C ALA A 272 7.42 12.62 -5.18
N PRO A 273 7.98 11.57 -4.56
CA PRO A 273 7.77 11.34 -3.14
C PRO A 273 8.20 12.59 -2.36
N PRO A 274 7.52 12.89 -1.25
CA PRO A 274 7.94 14.01 -0.41
C PRO A 274 9.39 13.82 0.05
N TRP A 275 10.19 14.88 -0.04
CA TRP A 275 11.62 14.91 0.31
C TRP A 275 11.93 14.30 1.69
N LEU A 276 10.98 14.36 2.64
CA LEU A 276 11.13 13.75 3.96
C LEU A 276 11.25 12.21 3.89
N LEU A 277 10.53 11.57 2.96
CA LEU A 277 10.62 10.12 2.75
C LEU A 277 11.92 9.71 2.06
N GLU A 278 12.53 10.59 1.27
CA GLU A 278 13.83 10.32 0.63
C GLU A 278 14.98 10.27 1.63
N ILE A 279 14.89 11.04 2.73
CA ILE A 279 15.91 11.05 3.80
C ILE A 279 15.80 9.81 4.69
N LEU A 280 14.60 9.23 4.78
CA LEU A 280 14.34 8.08 5.63
C LEU A 280 14.88 6.79 4.96
N PRO A 281 15.67 5.97 5.66
CA PRO A 281 16.03 4.65 5.18
C PRO A 281 14.78 3.85 4.79
N SER A 282 14.85 3.09 3.70
CA SER A 282 13.70 2.31 3.17
C SER A 282 13.04 1.44 4.24
N SER A 283 13.82 0.90 5.18
CA SER A 283 13.33 0.13 6.32
C SER A 283 12.38 0.92 7.23
N ILE A 284 12.61 2.22 7.43
CA ILE A 284 11.75 3.07 8.25
C ILE A 284 10.45 3.38 7.52
N VAL A 285 10.52 3.67 6.21
CA VAL A 285 9.31 3.86 5.39
C VAL A 285 8.45 2.61 5.44
N LEU A 286 9.05 1.44 5.23
CA LEU A 286 8.36 0.16 5.31
C LEU A 286 7.75 -0.08 6.71
N PHE A 287 8.51 0.22 7.77
CA PHE A 287 8.03 0.11 9.15
C PHE A 287 6.80 1.02 9.40
N LEU A 288 6.86 2.28 8.98
CA LEU A 288 5.74 3.23 9.11
C LEU A 288 4.51 2.77 8.32
N THR A 289 4.70 2.17 7.14
CA THR A 289 3.61 1.59 6.35
C THR A 289 2.96 0.40 7.05
N TYR A 290 3.73 -0.42 7.78
CA TYR A 290 3.19 -1.60 8.48
C TYR A 290 2.65 -1.32 9.89
N ILE A 291 3.05 -0.23 10.56
CA ILE A 291 2.59 0.11 11.92
C ILE A 291 1.05 0.07 12.04
N PRO A 292 0.24 0.70 11.16
CA PRO A 292 -1.21 0.65 11.28
C PRO A 292 -1.77 -0.78 11.22
N SER A 293 -1.24 -1.62 10.34
CA SER A 293 -1.64 -3.03 10.22
C SER A 293 -1.28 -3.84 11.47
N VAL A 294 -0.06 -3.67 11.99
CA VAL A 294 0.42 -4.37 13.19
C VAL A 294 -0.35 -3.92 14.43
N THR A 295 -0.53 -2.62 14.64
CA THR A 295 -1.28 -2.06 15.78
C THR A 295 -2.75 -2.46 15.75
N LEU A 296 -3.39 -2.44 14.58
CA LEU A 296 -4.77 -2.92 14.41
C LEU A 296 -4.88 -4.43 14.71
N SER A 297 -3.91 -5.22 14.24
CA SER A 297 -3.87 -6.67 14.51
C SER A 297 -3.70 -6.94 16.01
N LEU A 298 -2.75 -6.26 16.67
CA LEU A 298 -2.54 -6.36 18.12
C LEU A 298 -3.75 -5.89 18.92
N PHE A 299 -4.48 -4.87 18.45
CA PHE A 299 -5.75 -4.46 19.05
C PHE A 299 -6.76 -5.61 19.07
N PHE A 300 -6.99 -6.25 17.93
CA PHE A 300 -7.92 -7.39 17.85
C PHE A 300 -7.44 -8.59 18.66
N PHE A 301 -6.15 -8.94 18.59
CA PHE A 301 -5.59 -10.04 19.37
C PHE A 301 -5.73 -9.80 20.88
N ASN A 302 -5.45 -8.58 21.36
CA ASN A 302 -5.62 -8.25 22.77
C ASN A 302 -7.09 -8.26 23.21
N LEU A 303 -8.06 -8.15 22.29
CA LEU A 303 -9.49 -8.29 22.60
C LEU A 303 -10.00 -9.73 22.55
N LEU A 304 -9.23 -10.69 22.03
CA LEU A 304 -9.67 -12.07 21.98
C LEU A 304 -9.82 -12.64 23.40
N PRO A 305 -10.92 -13.36 23.71
CA PRO A 305 -11.18 -13.93 25.02
C PRO A 305 -10.37 -15.22 25.27
N LEU A 306 -9.09 -15.19 24.93
CA LEU A 306 -8.16 -16.30 25.14
C LEU A 306 -7.43 -16.14 26.47
N THR A 307 -7.19 -17.25 27.15
CA THR A 307 -6.27 -17.27 28.30
C THR A 307 -4.90 -17.57 27.71
N PRO A 308 -3.90 -16.66 27.69
CA PRO A 308 -3.54 -15.65 28.70
C PRO A 308 -3.66 -14.17 28.25
N LEU A 309 -4.45 -13.86 27.23
CA LEU A 309 -4.55 -12.51 26.68
C LEU A 309 -5.45 -11.59 27.52
N ASP A 310 -5.25 -10.29 27.35
CA ASP A 310 -5.99 -9.23 28.06
C ASP A 310 -7.51 -9.35 27.87
N GLY A 311 -7.97 -9.79 26.70
CA GLY A 311 -9.39 -9.97 26.38
C GLY A 311 -10.08 -11.00 27.26
N GLY A 312 -9.35 -12.02 27.71
CA GLY A 312 -9.86 -12.99 28.69
C GLY A 312 -10.08 -12.37 30.07
N ALA A 313 -9.13 -11.54 30.53
CA ALA A 313 -9.26 -10.80 31.78
C ALA A 313 -10.37 -9.74 31.71
N LEU A 314 -10.47 -9.03 30.59
CA LEU A 314 -11.52 -8.05 30.31
C LEU A 314 -12.91 -8.71 30.32
N LEU A 315 -13.08 -9.84 29.63
CA LEU A 315 -14.35 -10.57 29.61
C LEU A 315 -14.76 -11.00 31.03
N ARG A 316 -13.83 -11.52 31.84
CA ARG A 316 -14.12 -11.89 33.23
C ARG A 316 -14.52 -10.69 34.07
N ALA A 317 -13.78 -9.59 33.98
CA ALA A 317 -14.11 -8.35 34.70
C ALA A 317 -15.49 -7.80 34.31
N LEU A 318 -15.85 -7.85 33.02
CA LEU A 318 -17.19 -7.49 32.55
C LEU A 318 -18.27 -8.44 33.10
N LEU A 319 -18.03 -9.76 33.09
CA LEU A 319 -18.94 -10.73 33.70
C LEU A 319 -19.07 -10.53 35.22
N ASP A 320 -18.02 -10.06 35.90
CA ASP A 320 -18.08 -9.70 37.32
C ASP A 320 -18.87 -8.43 37.57
N TRP A 321 -18.80 -7.47 36.65
CA TRP A 321 -19.59 -6.25 36.72
C TRP A 321 -21.08 -6.49 36.42
N PHE A 322 -21.43 -7.27 35.39
CA PHE A 322 -22.83 -7.56 35.01
C PHE A 322 -23.51 -8.57 35.94
N PHE A 323 -22.74 -9.48 36.52
CA PHE A 323 -23.25 -10.49 37.44
C PHE A 323 -22.58 -10.34 38.81
N PRO A 324 -22.79 -9.22 39.53
CA PRO A 324 -22.12 -8.98 40.79
C PRO A 324 -22.42 -10.12 41.78
N PRO A 325 -21.43 -10.54 42.59
CA PRO A 325 -21.65 -11.55 43.62
C PRO A 325 -22.76 -11.08 44.56
N ASP A 326 -23.58 -12.03 45.01
CA ASP A 326 -24.65 -11.72 45.96
C ASP A 326 -23.99 -11.17 47.24
N PRO A 327 -24.35 -9.98 47.74
CA PRO A 327 -23.76 -9.43 48.96
C PRO A 327 -23.94 -10.34 50.19
N HIS A 328 -24.89 -11.27 50.16
CA HIS A 328 -25.08 -12.29 51.19
C HIS A 328 -24.23 -13.55 51.00
N SER A 329 -23.47 -13.63 49.91
CA SER A 329 -22.53 -14.73 49.61
C SER A 329 -21.09 -14.44 50.02
N VAL A 330 -20.84 -13.29 50.66
CA VAL A 330 -19.59 -13.07 51.40
C VAL A 330 -19.40 -14.30 52.30
N PRO A 331 -18.23 -14.97 52.26
CA PRO A 331 -17.98 -16.17 53.03
C PRO A 331 -18.39 -15.90 54.47
N VAL A 332 -19.49 -16.53 54.87
CA VAL A 332 -20.04 -16.48 56.21
C VAL A 332 -18.87 -16.80 57.13
N GLU A 333 -18.43 -15.79 57.86
CA GLU A 333 -17.32 -15.91 58.81
C GLU A 333 -17.66 -17.09 59.73
N LEU A 334 -16.69 -17.95 60.03
CA LEU A 334 -16.92 -19.29 60.56
C LEU A 334 -17.87 -19.34 61.79
N GLY A 335 -18.01 -18.24 62.54
CA GLY A 335 -18.92 -18.10 63.68
C GLY A 335 -20.43 -18.07 63.35
N ASP A 336 -20.83 -17.64 62.16
CA ASP A 336 -22.26 -17.61 61.76
C ASP A 336 -22.77 -18.99 61.32
N LEU A 337 -21.87 -19.95 61.07
CA LEU A 337 -22.21 -21.35 60.79
C LEU A 337 -22.68 -22.11 62.04
N GLU A 338 -22.37 -21.64 63.26
CA GLU A 338 -22.84 -22.25 64.50
C GLU A 338 -24.31 -21.90 64.82
N GLY A 339 -24.88 -20.86 64.21
CA GLY A 339 -26.21 -20.33 64.53
C GLY A 339 -27.42 -21.09 63.94
N GLY A 340 -27.23 -22.19 63.21
CA GLY A 340 -28.31 -23.09 62.74
C GLY A 340 -29.34 -22.52 61.75
N ARG A 341 -29.26 -21.24 61.37
CA ARG A 341 -30.18 -20.60 60.42
C ARG A 341 -29.79 -20.89 58.97
N SER A 342 -30.35 -21.97 58.44
CA SER A 342 -30.13 -22.44 57.08
C SER A 342 -30.97 -21.66 56.05
N GLY A 343 -30.44 -20.53 55.58
CA GLY A 343 -30.98 -19.81 54.42
C GLY A 343 -30.70 -20.55 53.11
N THR A 344 -31.56 -21.49 52.72
CA THR A 344 -31.34 -22.36 51.54
C THR A 344 -31.69 -21.70 50.19
N ALA A 345 -32.54 -20.67 50.17
CA ALA A 345 -33.05 -20.07 48.94
C ALA A 345 -31.99 -19.27 48.14
N GLY A 346 -31.16 -18.45 48.80
CA GLY A 346 -30.16 -17.60 48.13
C GLY A 346 -28.96 -18.37 47.54
N ARG A 347 -28.59 -19.50 48.16
CA ARG A 347 -27.46 -20.34 47.72
C ARG A 347 -27.65 -20.95 46.33
N ARG A 348 -28.91 -21.18 45.90
CA ARG A 348 -29.20 -21.77 44.59
C ARG A 348 -28.97 -20.76 43.47
N GLN A 349 -29.36 -19.49 43.67
CA GLN A 349 -29.25 -18.45 42.66
C GLN A 349 -27.79 -18.00 42.43
N SER A 350 -26.99 -17.88 43.49
CA SER A 350 -25.56 -17.52 43.34
C SER A 350 -24.77 -18.61 42.60
N ARG A 351 -25.00 -19.89 42.92
CA ARG A 351 -24.41 -21.04 42.22
C ARG A 351 -24.79 -21.07 40.75
N GLN A 352 -26.05 -20.75 40.42
CA GLN A 352 -26.50 -20.71 39.04
C GLN A 352 -25.78 -19.60 38.26
N ARG A 353 -25.64 -18.39 38.83
CA ARG A 353 -24.90 -17.28 38.19
C ARG A 353 -23.43 -17.62 37.98
N ALA A 354 -22.75 -18.19 38.99
CA ALA A 354 -21.35 -18.60 38.86
C ALA A 354 -21.15 -19.64 37.74
N ARG A 355 -22.06 -20.62 37.62
CA ARG A 355 -22.06 -21.58 36.51
C ARG A 355 -22.24 -20.91 35.16
N TRP A 356 -23.19 -19.97 35.03
CA TRP A 356 -23.39 -19.22 33.78
C TRP A 356 -22.14 -18.43 33.39
N LYS A 357 -21.48 -17.73 34.33
CA LYS A 357 -20.22 -17.03 34.06
C LYS A 357 -19.15 -17.98 33.51
N GLN A 358 -18.97 -19.13 34.17
CA GLN A 358 -17.97 -20.12 33.77
C GLN A 358 -18.28 -20.71 32.39
N LEU A 359 -19.56 -20.99 32.10
CA LEU A 359 -20.01 -21.48 30.80
C LEU A 359 -19.78 -20.44 29.68
N ILE A 360 -20.09 -19.16 29.93
CA ILE A 360 -19.86 -18.10 28.94
C ILE A 360 -18.37 -17.91 28.70
N ALA A 361 -17.56 -17.82 29.76
CA ALA A 361 -16.12 -17.64 29.63
C ALA A 361 -15.44 -18.84 28.94
N SER A 362 -15.83 -20.07 29.30
CA SER A 362 -15.33 -21.29 28.65
C SER A 362 -15.80 -21.39 27.21
N GLY A 363 -17.07 -21.08 26.93
CA GLY A 363 -17.65 -21.11 25.59
C GLY A 363 -16.99 -20.11 24.66
N ALA A 364 -16.73 -18.89 25.15
CA ALA A 364 -16.01 -17.86 24.40
C ALA A 364 -14.57 -18.32 24.06
N ASN A 365 -13.81 -18.80 25.05
CA ASN A 365 -12.45 -19.27 24.84
C ASN A 365 -12.39 -20.46 23.86
N SER A 366 -13.23 -21.48 24.06
CA SER A 366 -13.31 -22.64 23.17
C SER A 366 -13.76 -22.26 21.76
N GLY A 367 -14.75 -21.37 21.63
CA GLY A 367 -15.24 -20.88 20.34
C GLY A 367 -14.15 -20.14 19.55
N THR A 368 -13.41 -19.24 20.22
CA THR A 368 -12.30 -18.52 19.60
C THR A 368 -11.18 -19.47 19.16
N PHE A 369 -10.84 -20.47 19.97
CA PHE A 369 -9.82 -21.46 19.61
C PHE A 369 -10.22 -22.28 18.37
N VAL A 370 -11.47 -22.76 18.32
CA VAL A 370 -11.99 -23.51 17.18
C VAL A 370 -12.00 -22.65 15.91
N LEU A 371 -12.45 -21.40 16.00
CA LEU A 371 -12.44 -20.47 14.85
C LEU A 371 -11.02 -20.22 14.33
N MET A 372 -10.04 -20.01 15.23
CA MET A 372 -8.63 -19.84 14.85
C MET A 372 -8.08 -21.11 14.17
N ALA A 373 -8.35 -22.29 14.71
CA ALA A 373 -7.92 -23.55 14.12
C ALA A 373 -8.51 -23.78 12.72
N VAL A 374 -9.80 -23.49 12.54
CA VAL A 374 -10.47 -23.57 11.23
C VAL A 374 -9.86 -22.58 10.25
N TYR A 375 -9.61 -21.33 10.66
CA TYR A 375 -8.98 -20.32 9.80
C TYR A 375 -7.58 -20.72 9.36
N VAL A 376 -6.74 -21.25 10.28
CA VAL A 376 -5.39 -21.74 9.96
C VAL A 376 -5.46 -22.92 8.99
N MET A 377 -6.37 -23.88 9.21
CA MET A 377 -6.55 -24.99 8.27
C MET A 377 -6.98 -24.53 6.88
N LEU A 378 -7.98 -23.63 6.79
CA LEU A 378 -8.45 -23.11 5.50
C LEU A 378 -7.35 -22.32 4.78
N SER A 379 -6.54 -21.56 5.51
CA SER A 379 -5.40 -20.83 4.96
C SER A 379 -4.33 -21.78 4.43
N GLY A 380 -4.01 -22.85 5.18
CA GLY A 380 -3.07 -23.89 4.75
C GLY A 380 -3.55 -24.62 3.49
N VAL A 381 -4.85 -24.95 3.39
CA VAL A 381 -5.44 -25.57 2.19
C VAL A 381 -5.35 -24.65 0.98
N ARG A 382 -5.56 -23.33 1.16
CA ARG A 382 -5.41 -22.36 0.07
C ARG A 382 -3.97 -22.25 -0.39
N TRP A 383 -3.03 -22.17 0.55
CA TRP A 383 -1.60 -22.11 0.24
C TRP A 383 -1.14 -23.37 -0.52
N PHE A 384 -1.55 -24.56 -0.09
CA PHE A 384 -1.20 -25.82 -0.75
C PHE A 384 -1.82 -25.97 -2.15
N ARG A 385 -2.89 -25.23 -2.48
CA ARG A 385 -3.46 -25.19 -3.84
C ARG A 385 -2.77 -24.19 -4.77
N ALA A 386 -2.04 -23.23 -4.21
CA ALA A 386 -1.32 -22.22 -4.96
C ALA A 386 0.11 -22.67 -5.32
N LEU A 387 0.64 -23.64 -4.57
CA LEU A 387 1.78 -24.48 -4.95
C LEU A 387 1.31 -25.56 -5.93
#